data_AF-A0A6S7I990-F1
#
_entry.id   AF-A0A6S7I990-F1
#
_cell.length_a   1.000
_cell.length_b   1.000
_cell.length_c   1.000
_cell.angle_alpha   90.00
_cell.angle_beta   90.00
_cell.angle_gamma   90.00
#
_symmetry.space_group_name_H-M   'P 1'
#
loop_
_entity.id
_entity.type
_entity.pdbx_description
1 polymer ?
#
loop_
_entity_poly.entity_id
_entity_poly.type
_entity_poly.pdbx_seq_one_letter_code
_entity_poly.pdbx_strand_id
1 'polypeptide(L)'
;MSMLEGLIMNLKLKEDQFSIFQASKSDDMENLWANILKIDPTMTRQCTTKKSIEKKQLFNKFLETHCRIRHYMFSIKKCGKDSCTICKAPRLPAELFNEIHHLPDPEPSRPDHYKPFDDVYGQKTSEKHRPSLVQRNQSNHGMPFSPSAQCAKNVGIVVQCQDCDKWRCLYSKKKISRKLHGKVESALEDLSYTCGSVFSDLEDEEMRGGFDSVFVKASLDCSQPTEKPWYAAGFEDICFFCGVEDDLNTNPESYPLCEECKKTRKPEKRSSRKKV
;
A
#
# COMPACT_ATOMS: atom_id res chain seq x y z
N MET A 1 -1.32 33.63 -16.35
CA MET A 1 -0.91 32.76 -15.24
C MET A 1 -2.17 32.19 -14.64
N SER A 2 -2.33 30.86 -14.64
CA SER A 2 -3.47 30.23 -13.99
C SER A 2 -3.36 30.39 -12.47
N MET A 3 -4.49 30.37 -11.75
CA MET A 3 -4.51 30.49 -10.28
C MET A 3 -3.63 29.42 -9.61
N LEU A 4 -3.54 28.22 -10.20
CA LEU A 4 -2.72 27.12 -9.70
C LEU A 4 -1.21 27.37 -9.91
N GLU A 5 -0.82 28.00 -11.02
CA GLU A 5 0.58 28.36 -11.27
C GLU A 5 1.10 29.36 -10.24
N GLY A 6 0.29 30.37 -9.91
CA GLY A 6 0.64 31.33 -8.87
C GLY A 6 0.82 30.69 -7.50
N LEU A 7 -0.05 29.73 -7.14
CA LEU A 7 0.06 29.00 -5.87
C LEU A 7 1.35 28.16 -5.78
N ILE A 8 1.72 27.46 -6.86
CA ILE A 8 2.92 26.61 -6.89
C ILE A 8 4.21 27.44 -6.87
N MET A 9 4.26 28.57 -7.59
CA MET A 9 5.44 29.45 -7.60
C MET A 9 5.72 30.11 -6.24
N ASN A 10 4.72 30.19 -5.36
CA ASN A 10 4.87 30.69 -4.00
C ASN A 10 5.42 29.64 -3.02
N LEU A 11 5.45 28.36 -3.41
CA LEU A 11 6.02 27.29 -2.59
C LEU A 11 7.55 27.30 -2.69
N LYS A 12 8.22 26.89 -1.60
CA LYS A 12 9.66 26.67 -1.54
C LYS A 12 9.98 25.37 -0.81
N LEU A 13 11.04 24.69 -1.23
CA LEU A 13 11.60 23.55 -0.53
C LEU A 13 13.08 23.82 -0.28
N LYS A 14 13.50 23.91 1.00
CA LYS A 14 14.89 24.18 1.39
C LYS A 14 15.48 25.39 0.63
N GLU A 15 14.72 26.49 0.63
CA GLU A 15 15.05 27.77 -0.04
C GLU A 15 14.91 27.79 -1.57
N ASP A 16 14.83 26.64 -2.23
CA ASP A 16 14.59 26.57 -3.67
C ASP A 16 13.10 26.73 -4.01
N GLN A 17 12.79 27.63 -4.94
CA GLN A 17 11.43 27.78 -5.48
C GLN A 17 11.07 26.63 -6.41
N PHE A 18 9.80 26.23 -6.38
CA PHE A 18 9.30 25.26 -7.35
C PHE A 18 9.23 25.87 -8.74
N SER A 19 9.81 25.17 -9.72
CA SER A 19 9.71 25.53 -11.13
C SER A 19 8.50 24.88 -11.78
N ILE A 20 7.74 25.65 -12.57
CA ILE A 20 6.63 25.12 -13.36
C ILE A 20 7.13 24.85 -14.78
N PHE A 21 6.93 23.63 -15.25
CA PHE A 21 7.22 23.25 -16.61
C PHE A 21 5.99 23.47 -17.48
N GLN A 22 6.19 24.09 -18.64
CA GLN A 22 5.14 24.21 -19.64
C GLN A 22 4.84 22.84 -20.24
N ALA A 23 3.60 22.65 -20.68
CA ALA A 23 3.22 21.43 -21.39
C ALA A 23 4.09 21.23 -22.64
N SER A 24 4.40 19.98 -22.96
CA SER A 24 5.15 19.63 -24.17
C SER A 24 4.44 20.17 -25.41
N LYS A 25 5.20 20.69 -26.37
CA LYS A 25 4.64 21.20 -27.62
C LYS A 25 4.15 20.03 -28.48
N SER A 26 3.21 20.31 -29.39
CA SER A 26 2.70 19.29 -30.33
C SER A 26 3.83 18.63 -31.10
N ASP A 27 4.81 19.42 -31.56
CA ASP A 27 5.95 18.91 -32.32
C ASP A 27 6.82 17.93 -31.51
N ASP A 28 6.99 18.16 -30.20
CA ASP A 28 7.73 17.25 -29.33
C ASP A 28 7.01 15.90 -29.19
N MET A 29 5.68 15.93 -29.10
CA MET A 29 4.85 14.73 -29.07
C MET A 29 4.92 13.95 -30.39
N GLU A 30 4.88 14.65 -31.53
CA GLU A 30 5.04 14.04 -32.85
C GLU A 30 6.43 13.43 -33.03
N ASN A 31 7.49 14.11 -32.57
CA ASN A 31 8.85 13.61 -32.59
C ASN A 31 9.02 12.35 -31.73
N LEU A 32 8.44 12.33 -30.53
CA LEU A 32 8.42 11.15 -29.68
C LEU A 32 7.70 9.99 -30.38
N TRP A 33 6.54 10.25 -30.99
CA TRP A 33 5.77 9.24 -31.71
C TRP A 33 6.55 8.66 -32.90
N ALA A 34 7.21 9.52 -33.68
CA ALA A 34 8.07 9.09 -34.78
C ALA A 34 9.21 8.17 -34.31
N ASN A 35 9.74 8.36 -33.10
CA ASN A 35 10.76 7.48 -32.53
C ASN A 35 10.18 6.15 -32.04
N ILE A 36 8.95 6.12 -31.51
CA ILE A 36 8.26 4.87 -31.15
C ILE A 36 8.02 4.01 -32.40
N LEU A 37 7.61 4.63 -33.52
CA LEU A 37 7.40 3.92 -34.79
C LEU A 37 8.68 3.34 -35.38
N LYS A 38 9.87 3.89 -35.06
CA LYS A 38 11.16 3.28 -35.44
C LYS A 38 11.44 1.99 -34.67
N ILE A 39 10.91 1.85 -33.47
CA ILE A 39 11.05 0.64 -32.65
C ILE A 39 10.08 -0.43 -33.14
N ASP A 40 8.81 -0.06 -33.33
CA ASP A 40 7.77 -0.96 -33.83
C ASP A 40 6.79 -0.17 -34.73
N PRO A 41 6.88 -0.35 -36.06
CA PRO A 41 6.02 0.37 -37.02
C PRO A 41 4.54 0.04 -36.88
N THR A 42 4.18 -1.05 -36.18
CA THR A 42 2.78 -1.45 -36.02
C THR A 42 2.08 -0.72 -34.87
N MET A 43 2.81 0.12 -34.13
CA MET A 43 2.27 0.92 -33.03
C MET A 43 1.25 1.95 -33.55
N THR A 44 0.16 2.12 -32.80
CA THR A 44 -0.86 3.15 -33.07
C THR A 44 -1.13 3.96 -31.81
N ARG A 45 -1.65 5.18 -31.94
CA ARG A 45 -1.94 6.06 -30.78
C ARG A 45 -2.99 5.50 -29.83
N GLN A 46 -3.74 4.50 -30.27
CA GLN A 46 -4.73 3.78 -29.46
C GLN A 46 -4.09 2.68 -28.59
N CYS A 47 -2.80 2.39 -28.77
CA CYS A 47 -2.05 1.43 -27.95
C CYS A 47 -1.71 2.03 -26.56
N THR A 48 -2.73 2.36 -25.76
CA THR A 48 -2.59 3.04 -24.46
C THR A 48 -2.63 2.10 -23.26
N THR A 49 -2.81 0.79 -23.49
CA THR A 49 -2.93 -0.21 -22.42
C THR A 49 -1.85 -1.28 -22.51
N LYS A 50 -1.53 -1.91 -21.38
CA LYS A 50 -0.59 -3.04 -21.35
C LYS A 50 -1.00 -4.16 -22.31
N LYS A 51 -2.29 -4.54 -22.33
CA LYS A 51 -2.83 -5.57 -23.23
C LYS A 51 -2.65 -5.25 -24.71
N SER A 52 -2.76 -3.97 -25.09
CA SER A 52 -2.52 -3.55 -26.49
C SER A 52 -1.04 -3.66 -26.88
N ILE A 53 -0.12 -3.42 -25.93
CA ILE A 53 1.33 -3.47 -26.14
C ILE A 53 1.87 -4.91 -26.07
N GLU A 54 1.24 -5.80 -25.30
CA GLU A 54 1.64 -7.22 -25.20
C GLU A 54 1.67 -7.93 -26.58
N LYS A 55 0.84 -7.49 -27.52
CA LYS A 55 0.79 -8.03 -28.89
C LYS A 55 1.89 -7.47 -29.81
N LYS A 56 2.68 -6.49 -29.36
CA LYS A 56 3.68 -5.75 -30.13
C LYS A 56 5.07 -6.33 -29.89
N GLN A 57 5.41 -7.37 -30.66
CA GLN A 57 6.61 -8.18 -30.42
C GLN A 57 7.92 -7.38 -30.53
N LEU A 58 8.04 -6.49 -31.52
CA LEU A 58 9.25 -5.69 -31.70
C LEU A 58 9.43 -4.69 -30.55
N PHE A 59 8.34 -4.07 -30.11
CA PHE A 59 8.35 -3.18 -28.96
C PHE A 59 8.72 -3.90 -27.66
N ASN A 60 8.12 -5.08 -27.39
CA ASN A 60 8.46 -5.87 -26.20
C ASN A 60 9.92 -6.34 -26.23
N LYS A 61 10.42 -6.77 -27.40
CA LYS A 61 11.83 -7.11 -27.58
C LYS A 61 12.75 -5.92 -27.27
N PHE A 62 12.37 -4.70 -27.69
CA PHE A 62 13.12 -3.50 -27.33
C PHE A 62 13.14 -3.26 -25.81
N LEU A 63 11.99 -3.35 -25.14
CA LEU A 63 11.90 -3.21 -23.69
C LEU A 63 12.77 -4.24 -22.95
N GLU A 64 12.86 -5.48 -23.43
CA GLU A 64 13.67 -6.54 -22.81
C GLU A 64 15.18 -6.35 -23.04
N THR A 65 15.57 -5.82 -24.20
CA THR A 65 16.98 -5.80 -24.63
C THR A 65 17.67 -4.45 -24.42
N HIS A 66 16.91 -3.36 -24.33
CA HIS A 66 17.45 -1.99 -24.23
C HIS A 66 16.98 -1.26 -22.97
N CYS A 67 15.93 -1.76 -22.31
CA CYS A 67 15.40 -1.11 -21.12
C CYS A 67 15.61 -1.97 -19.88
N ARG A 68 15.74 -1.32 -18.74
CA ARG A 68 15.59 -1.94 -17.43
C ARG A 68 14.42 -1.26 -16.73
N ILE A 69 13.34 -2.03 -16.59
CA ILE A 69 12.11 -1.62 -15.93
C ILE A 69 12.15 -2.19 -14.50
N ARG A 70 12.01 -1.31 -13.52
CA ARG A 70 11.97 -1.58 -12.07
C ARG A 70 10.85 -0.73 -11.46
N HIS A 71 10.50 -1.00 -10.21
CA HIS A 71 9.41 -0.30 -9.52
C HIS A 71 9.66 1.20 -9.35
N TYR A 72 10.91 1.60 -9.11
CA TYR A 72 11.31 3.00 -8.90
C TYR A 72 12.15 3.58 -10.04
N MET A 73 12.41 2.79 -11.08
CA MET A 73 13.33 3.20 -12.12
C MET A 73 12.90 2.63 -13.46
N PHE A 74 12.99 3.48 -14.46
CA PHE A 74 13.02 3.10 -15.86
C PHE A 74 14.31 3.65 -16.46
N SER A 75 15.13 2.78 -17.04
CA SER A 75 16.37 3.20 -17.70
C SER A 75 16.46 2.59 -19.09
N ILE A 76 16.97 3.36 -20.04
CA ILE A 76 17.24 2.92 -21.41
C ILE A 76 18.75 2.99 -21.62
N LYS A 77 19.35 1.90 -22.09
CA LYS A 77 20.76 1.84 -22.48
C LYS A 77 20.85 1.36 -23.93
N LYS A 78 21.75 1.97 -24.71
CA LYS A 78 22.11 1.42 -26.02
C LYS A 78 22.69 0.02 -25.84
N CYS A 79 22.41 -0.90 -26.77
CA CYS A 79 22.92 -2.27 -26.64
C CYS A 79 24.37 -2.44 -27.14
N GLY A 80 24.91 -1.47 -27.87
CA GLY A 80 26.28 -1.52 -28.42
C GLY A 80 26.51 -2.51 -29.56
N LYS A 81 25.44 -3.15 -30.08
CA LYS A 81 25.54 -4.13 -31.17
C LYS A 81 25.44 -3.44 -32.53
N ASP A 82 26.36 -3.75 -33.44
CA ASP A 82 26.36 -3.21 -34.81
C ASP A 82 25.13 -3.64 -35.62
N SER A 83 24.55 -4.80 -35.30
CA SER A 83 23.32 -5.31 -35.92
C SER A 83 22.04 -4.64 -35.40
N CYS A 84 22.14 -3.73 -34.42
CA CYS A 84 20.96 -3.07 -33.88
C CYS A 84 20.51 -1.92 -34.79
N THR A 85 19.34 -2.09 -35.41
CA THR A 85 18.74 -1.07 -36.27
C THR A 85 18.17 0.13 -35.50
N ILE A 86 17.98 -0.01 -34.18
CA ILE A 86 17.41 1.02 -33.31
C ILE A 86 18.51 1.89 -32.70
N CYS A 87 19.58 1.25 -32.20
CA CYS A 87 20.68 1.96 -31.58
C CYS A 87 21.62 2.51 -32.64
N LYS A 88 21.74 3.84 -32.71
CA LYS A 88 22.94 4.44 -33.33
C LYS A 88 24.18 4.05 -32.52
N ALA A 89 25.34 3.98 -33.17
CA ALA A 89 26.63 3.74 -32.52
C ALA A 89 26.79 4.57 -31.22
N PRO A 90 27.29 3.99 -30.12
CA PRO A 90 27.69 4.76 -28.95
C PRO A 90 28.69 5.85 -29.36
N ARG A 91 28.54 7.06 -28.78
CA ARG A 91 29.50 8.15 -29.01
C ARG A 91 30.77 8.00 -28.16
N LEU A 92 30.68 7.19 -27.11
CA LEU A 92 31.78 6.90 -26.21
C LEU A 92 32.70 5.83 -26.81
N PRO A 93 34.01 5.87 -26.52
CA PRO A 93 34.91 4.75 -26.77
C PRO A 93 34.38 3.44 -26.18
N ALA A 94 34.66 2.32 -26.84
CA ALA A 94 34.13 1.01 -26.46
C ALA A 94 34.49 0.63 -25.02
N GLU A 95 35.72 0.92 -24.60
CA GLU A 95 36.22 0.66 -23.24
C GLU A 95 35.32 1.32 -22.18
N LEU A 96 35.12 2.64 -22.28
CA LEU A 96 34.26 3.38 -21.35
C LEU A 96 32.78 2.98 -21.45
N PHE A 97 32.30 2.69 -22.65
CA PHE A 97 30.89 2.31 -22.84
C PHE A 97 30.56 0.96 -22.18
N ASN A 98 31.52 0.03 -22.17
CA ASN A 98 31.36 -1.28 -21.58
C ASN A 98 31.29 -1.25 -20.04
N GLU A 99 31.89 -0.24 -19.42
CA GLU A 99 31.84 0.01 -17.97
C GLU A 99 30.52 0.67 -17.50
N ILE A 100 29.70 1.17 -18.43
CA ILE A 100 28.40 1.74 -18.07
C ILE A 100 27.42 0.61 -17.81
N HIS A 101 26.83 0.55 -16.62
CA HIS A 101 25.80 -0.43 -16.27
C HIS A 101 24.48 0.27 -15.97
N HIS A 102 23.37 -0.48 -16.03
CA HIS A 102 22.12 0.02 -15.47
C HIS A 102 22.27 0.18 -13.96
N LEU A 103 21.61 1.18 -13.37
CA LEU A 103 21.65 1.36 -11.91
C LEU A 103 21.21 0.07 -11.19
N PRO A 104 21.87 -0.26 -10.07
CA PRO A 104 21.56 -1.45 -9.30
C PRO A 104 20.29 -1.25 -8.49
N ASP A 105 19.68 -2.37 -8.10
CA ASP A 105 18.59 -2.39 -7.12
C ASP A 105 19.19 -2.38 -5.70
N PRO A 106 18.45 -1.92 -4.67
CA PRO A 106 18.95 -1.92 -3.29
C PRO A 106 19.28 -3.35 -2.82
N GLU A 107 20.51 -3.59 -2.37
CA GLU A 107 20.94 -4.88 -1.82
C GLU A 107 21.37 -4.72 -0.35
N PRO A 108 20.91 -5.59 0.57
CA PRO A 108 21.18 -5.47 1.99
C PRO A 108 22.66 -5.72 2.29
N SER A 109 23.19 -4.97 3.24
CA SER A 109 24.52 -5.16 3.81
C SER A 109 24.38 -5.76 5.21
N ARG A 110 24.39 -4.91 6.24
CA ARG A 110 24.15 -5.23 7.65
C ARG A 110 22.66 -5.02 7.99
N PRO A 111 22.20 -5.42 9.19
CA PRO A 111 20.85 -5.09 9.64
C PRO A 111 20.56 -3.59 9.41
N ASP A 112 19.41 -3.30 8.82
CA ASP A 112 18.89 -1.95 8.54
C ASP A 112 19.70 -1.06 7.58
N HIS A 113 20.67 -1.60 6.84
CA HIS A 113 21.45 -0.84 5.85
C HIS A 113 21.60 -1.54 4.51
N TYR A 114 21.51 -0.76 3.42
CA TYR A 114 21.88 -1.21 2.07
C TYR A 114 23.38 -1.07 1.83
N LYS A 115 23.90 -1.84 0.88
CA LYS A 115 25.29 -1.73 0.42
C LYS A 115 25.53 -0.36 -0.25
N PRO A 116 26.74 0.21 -0.12
CA PRO A 116 27.18 1.35 -0.89
C PRO A 116 27.06 1.12 -2.41
N PHE A 117 26.87 2.18 -3.18
CA PHE A 117 26.69 2.11 -4.63
C PHE A 117 27.87 1.42 -5.34
N ASP A 118 29.10 1.78 -4.99
CA ASP A 118 30.31 1.24 -5.62
C ASP A 118 30.43 -0.28 -5.45
N ASP A 119 29.90 -0.82 -4.33
CA ASP A 119 29.89 -2.25 -4.05
C ASP A 119 28.85 -3.04 -4.86
N VAL A 120 27.84 -2.36 -5.42
CA VAL A 120 26.72 -3.00 -6.14
C VAL A 120 26.65 -2.63 -7.62
N TYR A 121 27.31 -1.54 -8.04
CA TYR A 121 27.30 -1.11 -9.43
C TYR A 121 27.98 -2.16 -10.32
N GLY A 122 27.36 -2.46 -11.47
CA GLY A 122 27.80 -3.52 -12.37
C GLY A 122 27.43 -4.95 -11.94
N GLN A 123 26.91 -5.15 -10.72
CA GLN A 123 26.47 -6.47 -10.26
C GLN A 123 25.03 -6.80 -10.67
N LYS A 124 24.69 -8.09 -10.67
CA LYS A 124 23.33 -8.57 -10.92
C LYS A 124 22.50 -8.47 -9.63
N THR A 125 21.65 -7.46 -9.56
CA THR A 125 20.77 -7.18 -8.42
C THR A 125 19.29 -7.52 -8.70
N SER A 126 18.46 -7.55 -7.66
CA SER A 126 17.02 -7.82 -7.78
C SER A 126 16.13 -6.89 -6.93
N GLU A 127 14.85 -6.77 -7.29
CA GLU A 127 13.89 -5.94 -6.55
C GLU A 127 13.43 -6.51 -5.21
N LYS A 128 13.95 -7.66 -4.77
CA LYS A 128 13.49 -8.38 -3.58
C LYS A 128 13.59 -7.54 -2.31
N HIS A 129 14.59 -6.67 -2.24
CA HIS A 129 14.91 -5.91 -1.04
C HIS A 129 14.46 -4.45 -1.13
N ARG A 130 13.60 -4.09 -2.09
CA ARG A 130 13.12 -2.70 -2.23
C ARG A 130 12.29 -2.27 -1.01
N PRO A 131 12.41 -1.02 -0.55
CA PRO A 131 11.75 -0.54 0.67
C PRO A 131 10.24 -0.82 0.75
N SER A 132 9.48 -0.55 -0.33
CA SER A 132 8.03 -0.78 -0.33
C SER A 132 7.62 -2.25 -0.22
N LEU A 133 8.50 -3.18 -0.61
CA LEU A 133 8.21 -4.61 -0.50
C LEU A 133 8.51 -5.13 0.90
N VAL A 134 9.57 -4.62 1.54
CA VAL A 134 9.90 -4.94 2.94
C VAL A 134 8.82 -4.43 3.87
N GLN A 135 8.31 -3.21 3.65
CA GLN A 135 7.20 -2.65 4.44
C GLN A 135 5.88 -3.43 4.24
N ARG A 136 5.60 -3.98 3.06
CA ARG A 136 4.41 -4.81 2.82
C ARG A 136 4.36 -6.08 3.66
N ASN A 137 5.52 -6.56 4.14
CA ASN A 137 5.59 -7.71 5.05
C ASN A 137 5.40 -7.32 6.51
N GLN A 138 5.42 -6.03 6.85
CA GLN A 138 4.93 -5.54 8.13
C GLN A 138 3.44 -5.30 7.99
N SER A 139 2.65 -6.12 8.66
CA SER A 139 1.21 -5.95 8.66
C SER A 139 0.84 -4.63 9.35
N ASN A 140 0.26 -3.68 8.61
CA ASN A 140 -0.16 -2.38 9.16
C ASN A 140 -1.12 -2.49 10.37
N HIS A 141 -1.74 -3.65 10.57
CA HIS A 141 -2.65 -3.90 11.69
C HIS A 141 -1.95 -4.12 13.04
N GLY A 142 -0.62 -4.19 13.11
CA GLY A 142 0.13 -4.25 14.39
C GLY A 142 -0.02 -5.56 15.16
N MET A 143 -0.35 -6.67 14.49
CA MET A 143 -0.56 -7.99 15.13
C MET A 143 0.25 -9.08 14.43
N PRO A 144 0.70 -10.12 15.15
CA PRO A 144 1.49 -11.22 14.57
C PRO A 144 0.66 -12.22 13.73
N PHE A 145 -0.62 -11.93 13.49
CA PHE A 145 -1.57 -12.73 12.74
C PHE A 145 -2.65 -11.84 12.11
N SER A 146 -3.32 -12.33 11.07
CA SER A 146 -4.36 -11.56 10.38
C SER A 146 -5.63 -11.38 11.24
N PRO A 147 -6.20 -10.16 11.33
CA PRO A 147 -7.44 -9.92 12.04
C PRO A 147 -8.61 -10.59 11.32
N SER A 148 -9.11 -11.67 11.90
CA SER A 148 -10.20 -12.47 11.34
C SER A 148 -11.32 -12.63 12.38
N ALA A 149 -12.52 -12.97 11.91
CA ALA A 149 -13.66 -13.25 12.77
C ALA A 149 -13.35 -14.35 13.81
N GLN A 150 -12.57 -15.38 13.44
CA GLN A 150 -12.17 -16.42 14.39
C GLN A 150 -11.24 -15.88 15.49
N CYS A 151 -10.30 -15.00 15.13
CA CYS A 151 -9.40 -14.39 16.11
C CYS A 151 -10.15 -13.45 17.06
N ALA A 152 -11.21 -12.78 16.58
CA ALA A 152 -12.11 -12.01 17.44
C ALA A 152 -12.94 -12.91 18.37
N LYS A 153 -13.54 -13.99 17.84
CA LYS A 153 -14.28 -14.99 18.64
C LYS A 153 -13.43 -15.67 19.72
N ASN A 154 -12.13 -15.82 19.48
CA ASN A 154 -11.20 -16.41 20.44
C ASN A 154 -11.09 -15.59 21.74
N VAL A 155 -11.32 -14.27 21.64
CA VAL A 155 -11.35 -13.35 22.79
C VAL A 155 -12.78 -13.14 23.24
N GLY A 156 -13.67 -12.73 22.32
CA GLY A 156 -15.08 -12.47 22.62
C GLY A 156 -15.35 -11.17 23.37
N ILE A 157 -14.34 -10.30 23.49
CA ILE A 157 -14.41 -9.01 24.19
C ILE A 157 -14.20 -7.88 23.17
N VAL A 158 -14.83 -6.73 23.43
CA VAL A 158 -14.72 -5.50 22.64
C VAL A 158 -14.30 -4.35 23.57
N VAL A 159 -13.72 -3.30 23.00
CA VAL A 159 -13.33 -2.08 23.74
C VAL A 159 -13.93 -0.85 23.07
N GLN A 160 -14.46 0.08 23.86
CA GLN A 160 -15.00 1.34 23.34
C GLN A 160 -13.88 2.38 23.20
N CYS A 161 -13.84 3.08 22.08
CA CYS A 161 -12.94 4.22 21.90
C CYS A 161 -13.53 5.47 22.55
N GLN A 162 -12.76 6.16 23.41
CA GLN A 162 -13.23 7.39 24.07
C GLN A 162 -13.42 8.59 23.15
N ASP A 163 -12.70 8.65 22.02
CA ASP A 163 -12.78 9.80 21.11
C ASP A 163 -13.97 9.73 20.13
N CYS A 164 -14.45 8.53 19.82
CA CYS A 164 -15.48 8.35 18.79
C CYS A 164 -16.60 7.38 19.16
N ASP A 165 -16.60 6.89 20.41
CA ASP A 165 -17.59 5.99 21.01
C ASP A 165 -17.82 4.66 20.28
N LYS A 166 -16.99 4.33 19.29
CA LYS A 166 -17.10 3.09 18.52
C LYS A 166 -16.47 1.94 19.28
N TRP A 167 -17.18 0.83 19.33
CA TRP A 167 -16.67 -0.46 19.79
C TRP A 167 -15.70 -1.08 18.79
N ARG A 168 -14.56 -1.57 19.28
CA ARG A 168 -13.49 -2.22 18.51
C ARG A 168 -13.27 -3.64 18.99
N CYS A 169 -13.03 -4.57 18.07
CA CYS A 169 -12.80 -5.97 18.42
C CYS A 169 -11.42 -6.18 19.04
N LEU A 170 -11.35 -7.01 20.07
CA LEU A 170 -10.10 -7.60 20.53
C LEU A 170 -9.82 -8.92 19.81
N TYR A 171 -8.54 -9.22 19.56
CA TYR A 171 -8.12 -10.37 18.77
C TYR A 171 -7.06 -11.21 19.49
N SER A 172 -7.17 -12.53 19.39
CA SER A 172 -6.13 -13.47 19.79
C SER A 172 -6.03 -14.64 18.82
N LYS A 173 -4.79 -15.11 18.59
CA LYS A 173 -4.54 -16.27 17.72
C LYS A 173 -5.17 -17.56 18.27
N LYS A 174 -5.25 -17.69 19.59
CA LYS A 174 -5.79 -18.86 20.30
C LYS A 174 -6.91 -18.40 21.22
N LYS A 175 -7.85 -19.31 21.53
CA LYS A 175 -8.88 -19.03 22.53
C LYS A 175 -8.24 -18.71 23.87
N ILE A 176 -8.62 -17.60 24.48
CA ILE A 176 -8.08 -17.20 25.78
C ILE A 176 -8.69 -18.02 26.91
N SER A 177 -7.95 -18.17 28.01
CA SER A 177 -8.45 -18.87 29.20
C SER A 177 -9.49 -18.01 29.95
N ARG A 178 -10.38 -18.64 30.73
CA ARG A 178 -11.36 -17.91 31.55
C ARG A 178 -10.70 -16.93 32.53
N LYS A 179 -9.54 -17.30 33.09
CA LYS A 179 -8.76 -16.42 33.97
C LYS A 179 -8.25 -15.19 33.23
N LEU A 180 -7.72 -15.37 32.01
CA LEU A 180 -7.25 -14.26 31.19
C LEU A 180 -8.41 -13.37 30.72
N HIS A 181 -9.55 -13.96 30.38
CA HIS A 181 -10.76 -13.24 30.01
C HIS A 181 -11.18 -12.24 31.09
N GLY A 182 -11.33 -12.70 32.35
CA GLY A 182 -11.70 -11.81 33.45
C GLY A 182 -10.66 -10.74 33.76
N LYS A 183 -9.36 -11.02 33.53
CA LYS A 183 -8.32 -10.00 33.63
C LYS A 183 -8.44 -8.92 32.56
N VAL A 184 -8.72 -9.31 31.32
CA VAL A 184 -8.92 -8.36 30.21
C VAL A 184 -10.13 -7.48 30.50
N GLU A 185 -11.27 -8.05 30.88
CA GLU A 185 -12.47 -7.28 31.21
C GLU A 185 -12.22 -6.29 32.33
N SER A 186 -11.63 -6.73 33.44
CA SER A 186 -11.30 -5.84 34.57
C SER A 186 -10.31 -4.74 34.17
N ALA A 187 -9.29 -5.06 33.35
CA ALA A 187 -8.36 -4.04 32.88
C ALA A 187 -9.02 -3.01 31.94
N LEU A 188 -10.03 -3.42 31.17
CA LEU A 188 -10.75 -2.52 30.27
C LEU A 188 -11.66 -1.52 30.99
N GLU A 189 -12.11 -1.81 32.22
CA GLU A 189 -12.94 -0.90 33.02
C GLU A 189 -12.19 0.40 33.36
N ASP A 190 -10.91 0.29 33.65
CA ASP A 190 -10.05 1.43 34.03
C ASP A 190 -9.25 2.00 32.83
N LEU A 191 -9.25 1.31 31.69
CA LEU A 191 -8.45 1.70 30.53
C LEU A 191 -9.17 2.71 29.62
N SER A 192 -8.53 3.86 29.44
CA SER A 192 -8.92 4.84 28.42
C SER A 192 -8.36 4.47 27.04
N TYR A 193 -9.13 3.72 26.25
CA TYR A 193 -8.73 3.34 24.89
C TYR A 193 -9.09 4.38 23.82
N THR A 194 -8.17 4.61 22.88
CA THR A 194 -8.37 5.42 21.67
C THR A 194 -8.00 4.62 20.42
N CYS A 195 -8.69 4.85 19.30
CA CYS A 195 -8.46 4.09 18.06
C CYS A 195 -7.00 4.22 17.58
N GLY A 196 -6.37 3.07 17.32
CA GLY A 196 -5.00 3.00 16.80
C GLY A 196 -3.94 2.79 17.87
N SER A 197 -4.28 3.03 19.14
CA SER A 197 -3.43 2.70 20.29
C SER A 197 -3.27 1.18 20.41
N VAL A 198 -2.12 0.74 20.94
CA VAL A 198 -1.79 -0.68 21.15
C VAL A 198 -1.52 -0.95 22.63
N PHE A 199 -1.90 -2.12 23.12
CA PHE A 199 -1.73 -2.47 24.54
C PHE A 199 -0.28 -2.75 24.95
N SER A 200 0.64 -2.88 23.99
CA SER A 200 2.07 -3.01 24.29
C SER A 200 2.67 -1.77 24.94
N ASP A 201 1.99 -0.63 24.80
CA ASP A 201 2.46 0.68 25.25
C ASP A 201 1.93 1.02 26.65
N LEU A 202 1.15 0.11 27.27
CA LEU A 202 0.70 0.26 28.65
C LEU A 202 1.88 0.12 29.61
N GLU A 203 2.09 1.15 30.43
CA GLU A 203 3.15 1.20 31.45
C GLU A 203 2.82 0.37 32.69
N ASP A 204 1.53 0.15 32.98
CA ASP A 204 1.06 -0.65 34.11
C ASP A 204 1.19 -2.15 33.80
N GLU A 205 2.14 -2.82 34.46
CA GLU A 205 2.42 -4.25 34.31
C GLU A 205 1.25 -5.15 34.69
N GLU A 206 0.39 -4.73 35.63
CA GLU A 206 -0.76 -5.52 36.07
C GLU A 206 -1.87 -5.50 35.03
N MET A 207 -2.15 -4.32 34.45
CA MET A 207 -3.04 -4.19 33.29
C MET A 207 -2.47 -4.88 32.04
N ARG A 208 -1.17 -4.71 31.78
CA ARG A 208 -0.47 -5.31 30.64
C ARG A 208 -0.55 -6.84 30.65
N GLY A 209 -0.49 -7.46 31.84
CA GLY A 209 -0.63 -8.91 31.99
C GLY A 209 -1.97 -9.50 31.51
N GLY A 210 -2.99 -8.66 31.26
CA GLY A 210 -4.22 -9.05 30.55
C GLY A 210 -4.05 -9.14 29.03
N PHE A 211 -3.09 -8.40 28.46
CA PHE A 211 -2.99 -8.13 27.03
C PHE A 211 -1.79 -8.81 26.32
N ASP A 212 -0.98 -9.61 27.01
CA ASP A 212 0.19 -10.32 26.43
C ASP A 212 -0.13 -11.16 25.17
N SER A 213 -1.37 -11.61 25.05
CA SER A 213 -1.84 -12.42 23.91
C SER A 213 -3.13 -11.90 23.29
N VAL A 214 -3.53 -10.67 23.63
CA VAL A 214 -4.77 -10.02 23.19
C VAL A 214 -4.41 -8.69 22.55
N PHE A 215 -4.92 -8.46 21.35
CA PHE A 215 -4.50 -7.35 20.52
C PHE A 215 -5.69 -6.56 19.99
N VAL A 216 -5.47 -5.26 19.78
CA VAL A 216 -6.30 -4.38 18.95
C VAL A 216 -5.63 -4.15 17.61
N LYS A 217 -6.41 -3.72 16.62
CA LYS A 217 -5.90 -3.40 15.29
C LYS A 217 -5.31 -1.98 15.29
N ALA A 218 -3.99 -1.86 15.27
CA ALA A 218 -3.26 -0.59 15.30
C ALA A 218 -3.56 0.35 14.12
N SER A 219 -4.02 -0.18 12.98
CA SER A 219 -4.34 0.62 11.79
C SER A 219 -5.70 1.31 11.86
N LEU A 220 -6.43 1.19 12.98
CA LEU A 220 -7.75 1.79 13.14
C LEU A 220 -7.61 3.27 13.46
N ASP A 221 -8.53 4.07 12.91
CA ASP A 221 -8.71 5.46 13.28
C ASP A 221 -10.21 5.72 13.51
N CYS A 222 -10.54 6.85 14.14
CA CYS A 222 -11.91 7.21 14.49
C CYS A 222 -12.83 7.42 13.28
N SER A 223 -12.28 7.69 12.08
CA SER A 223 -13.06 7.86 10.86
C SER A 223 -13.47 6.52 10.23
N GLN A 224 -12.79 5.43 10.58
CA GLN A 224 -13.05 4.11 10.03
C GLN A 224 -14.35 3.50 10.60
N PRO A 225 -15.12 2.77 9.76
CA PRO A 225 -16.31 2.04 10.18
C PRO A 225 -15.97 0.90 11.16
N THR A 226 -17.00 0.28 11.73
CA THR A 226 -16.91 -0.97 12.49
C THR A 226 -16.25 -2.07 11.64
N GLU A 227 -15.39 -2.87 12.27
CA GLU A 227 -14.63 -3.88 11.56
C GLU A 227 -15.52 -5.01 11.03
N LYS A 228 -15.32 -5.45 9.78
CA LYS A 228 -16.06 -6.60 9.19
C LYS A 228 -16.01 -7.88 10.05
N PRO A 229 -14.88 -8.22 10.71
CA PRO A 229 -14.83 -9.29 11.70
C PRO A 229 -15.86 -9.22 12.82
N TRP A 230 -16.36 -8.03 13.20
CA TRP A 230 -17.40 -7.85 14.22
C TRP A 230 -18.63 -8.71 13.93
N TYR A 231 -19.25 -8.48 12.77
CA TYR A 231 -20.47 -9.16 12.35
C TYR A 231 -20.26 -10.65 12.07
N ALA A 232 -19.09 -11.02 11.54
CA ALA A 232 -18.76 -12.42 11.28
C ALA A 232 -18.39 -13.18 12.58
N ALA A 233 -17.98 -12.46 13.62
CA ALA A 233 -17.76 -12.99 14.96
C ALA A 233 -19.07 -13.22 15.73
N GLY A 234 -20.17 -12.60 15.28
CA GLY A 234 -21.49 -12.75 15.89
C GLY A 234 -21.68 -11.90 17.14
N PHE A 235 -20.96 -10.78 17.24
CA PHE A 235 -21.31 -9.71 18.17
C PHE A 235 -22.66 -9.09 17.79
N GLU A 236 -23.25 -8.35 18.74
CA GLU A 236 -24.54 -7.68 18.54
C GLU A 236 -24.50 -6.75 17.32
N ASP A 237 -25.61 -6.70 16.58
CA ASP A 237 -25.67 -5.90 15.38
C ASP A 237 -25.64 -4.41 15.76
N ILE A 238 -24.68 -3.69 15.19
CA ILE A 238 -24.53 -2.23 15.28
C ILE A 238 -24.42 -1.62 13.88
N CYS A 239 -24.65 -0.31 13.76
CA CYS A 239 -24.48 0.40 12.50
C CYS A 239 -23.04 0.30 12.00
N PHE A 240 -22.84 -0.14 10.75
CA PHE A 240 -21.52 -0.34 10.17
C PHE A 240 -20.63 0.90 10.19
N PHE A 241 -21.18 2.10 10.01
CA PHE A 241 -20.37 3.31 9.90
C PHE A 241 -20.16 4.05 11.22
N CYS A 242 -21.19 4.15 12.06
CA CYS A 242 -21.12 4.93 13.29
C CYS A 242 -21.11 4.10 14.57
N GLY A 243 -21.47 2.81 14.51
CA GLY A 243 -21.43 1.91 15.67
C GLY A 243 -22.60 2.02 16.64
N VAL A 244 -23.64 2.82 16.34
CA VAL A 244 -24.86 2.90 17.17
C VAL A 244 -25.70 1.63 17.05
N GLU A 245 -26.42 1.30 18.12
CA GLU A 245 -27.29 0.11 18.23
C GLU A 245 -28.74 0.38 17.79
N ASP A 246 -29.15 1.65 17.77
CA ASP A 246 -30.54 2.03 17.53
C ASP A 246 -30.92 2.15 16.03
N ASP A 247 -32.20 1.93 15.76
CA ASP A 247 -32.86 2.12 14.45
C ASP A 247 -32.12 1.45 13.28
N LEU A 248 -31.66 0.22 13.51
CA LEU A 248 -30.89 -0.53 12.54
C LEU A 248 -31.77 -1.11 11.43
N ASN A 249 -31.41 -0.75 10.21
CA ASN A 249 -31.92 -1.37 9.01
C ASN A 249 -31.04 -2.55 8.62
N THR A 250 -31.55 -3.77 8.76
CA THR A 250 -30.83 -5.00 8.42
C THR A 250 -31.23 -5.50 7.03
N ASN A 251 -30.24 -5.84 6.20
CA ASN A 251 -30.41 -6.47 4.90
C ASN A 251 -29.46 -7.67 4.81
N PRO A 252 -29.90 -8.85 4.32
CA PRO A 252 -29.03 -10.01 4.10
C PRO A 252 -27.80 -9.73 3.22
N GLU A 253 -27.87 -8.76 2.31
CA GLU A 253 -26.79 -8.45 1.36
C GLU A 253 -25.78 -7.42 1.86
N SER A 254 -26.07 -6.69 2.94
CA SER A 254 -25.22 -5.60 3.45
C SER A 254 -25.06 -5.63 4.97
N TYR A 255 -24.11 -4.87 5.49
CA TYR A 255 -24.03 -4.67 6.93
C TYR A 255 -25.17 -3.74 7.42
N PRO A 256 -25.60 -3.86 8.69
CA PRO A 256 -26.67 -3.03 9.26
C PRO A 256 -26.31 -1.54 9.23
N LEU A 257 -27.30 -0.68 9.05
CA LEU A 257 -27.13 0.77 9.04
C LEU A 257 -28.24 1.44 9.85
N CYS A 258 -27.89 2.45 10.66
CA CYS A 258 -28.91 3.36 11.19
C CYS A 258 -29.50 4.25 10.08
N GLU A 259 -30.67 4.84 10.34
CA GLU A 259 -31.39 5.66 9.36
C GLU A 259 -30.59 6.87 8.85
N GLU A 260 -29.73 7.48 9.68
CA GLU A 260 -28.86 8.58 9.26
C GLU A 260 -27.77 8.14 8.27
N CYS A 261 -27.07 7.04 8.61
CA CYS A 261 -26.01 6.50 7.75
C CYS A 261 -26.57 5.96 6.45
N LYS A 262 -27.79 5.42 6.46
CA LYS A 262 -28.49 4.95 5.25
C LYS A 262 -28.77 6.09 4.26
N LYS A 263 -29.10 7.28 4.76
CA LYS A 263 -29.36 8.47 3.92
C LYS A 263 -28.09 9.07 3.33
N THR A 264 -26.98 8.98 4.06
CA THR A 264 -25.74 9.70 3.74
C THR A 264 -24.65 8.83 3.10
N ARG A 265 -24.70 7.51 3.29
CA ARG A 265 -23.65 6.58 2.87
C ARG A 265 -24.18 5.43 2.04
N LYS A 266 -23.33 4.91 1.15
CA LYS A 266 -23.65 3.70 0.38
C LYS A 266 -23.51 2.47 1.29
N PRO A 267 -24.48 1.53 1.28
CA PRO A 267 -24.38 0.30 2.05
C PRO A 267 -23.17 -0.55 1.66
N GLU A 268 -22.40 -0.97 2.65
CA GLU A 268 -21.28 -1.90 2.45
C GLU A 268 -21.81 -3.33 2.31
N LYS A 269 -21.52 -3.98 1.18
CA LYS A 269 -22.00 -5.33 0.89
C LYS A 269 -21.27 -6.38 1.73
N ARG A 270 -22.02 -7.38 2.20
CA ARG A 270 -21.42 -8.60 2.77
C ARG A 270 -20.79 -9.40 1.63
N SER A 271 -19.55 -9.83 1.80
CA SER A 271 -18.91 -10.73 0.83
C SER A 271 -19.65 -12.06 0.83
N SER A 272 -20.35 -12.39 -0.25
CA SER A 272 -20.89 -13.74 -0.43
C SER A 272 -19.72 -14.71 -0.52
N ARG A 273 -19.63 -15.64 0.44
CA ARG A 273 -18.80 -16.83 0.22
C ARG A 273 -19.46 -17.58 -0.93
N LYS A 274 -18.83 -17.59 -2.10
CA LYS A 274 -19.11 -18.63 -3.09
C LYS A 274 -18.88 -19.94 -2.34
N LYS A 275 -19.95 -20.69 -2.09
CA LYS A 275 -19.84 -22.09 -1.68
C LYS A 275 -19.13 -22.76 -2.85
N VAL A 276 -17.86 -23.13 -2.64
CA VAL A 276 -17.16 -24.11 -3.47
C VAL A 276 -17.62 -25.48 -3.00
#